data_AF-E2BBZ8-F1
#
_entry.id   AF-E2BBZ8-F1
#
_cell.length_a   1.000
_cell.length_b   1.000
_cell.length_c   1.000
_cell.angle_alpha   90.00
_cell.angle_beta   90.00
_cell.angle_gamma   90.00
#
_symmetry.space_group_name_H-M   'P 1'
#
loop_
_entity.id
_entity.type
_entity.pdbx_description
1 polymer ?
#
loop_
_entity_poly.entity_id
_entity_poly.type
_entity_poly.pdbx_seq_one_letter_code
_entity_poly.pdbx_strand_id
1 'polypeptide(L)'
;SKTSTKLLLELYKERKEKFRDSKIKKRNLWTQIVKEMDKNGYKSLTEDILDRKLRNLKKTFRTIKDNNRKNSTGRGHITWEYYDIFEEIFLDDQTINFGPTIS
;
A
#
# COMPACT_ATOMS: atom_id res chain seq x y z
N SER A 1 13.87 -6.54 1.10
CA SER A 1 14.21 -6.17 2.49
C SER A 1 13.13 -5.24 3.06
N LYS A 2 13.22 -4.84 4.33
CA LYS A 2 12.35 -3.81 4.93
C LYS A 2 12.55 -2.45 4.24
N THR A 3 13.80 -2.07 4.02
CA THR A 3 14.19 -0.82 3.33
C THR A 3 13.63 -0.73 1.90
N SER A 4 13.72 -1.82 1.12
CA SER A 4 13.16 -1.87 -0.24
C SER A 4 11.64 -1.69 -0.26
N THR A 5 10.97 -2.11 0.82
CA THR A 5 9.51 -2.01 0.94
C THR A 5 9.12 -0.58 1.30
N LYS A 6 9.84 0.07 2.23
CA LYS A 6 9.63 1.49 2.53
C LYS A 6 9.78 2.36 1.29
N LEU A 7 10.86 2.20 0.53
CA LEU A 7 11.06 2.96 -0.71
C LEU A 7 9.93 2.76 -1.73
N LEU A 8 9.48 1.52 -1.93
CA LEU A 8 8.34 1.23 -2.80
C LEU A 8 7.08 2.01 -2.37
N LEU A 9 6.80 2.06 -1.07
CA LEU A 9 5.61 2.72 -0.54
C LEU A 9 5.70 4.24 -0.67
N GLU A 10 6.86 4.85 -0.41
CA GLU A 10 7.06 6.29 -0.63
C GLU A 10 6.87 6.66 -2.11
N LEU A 11 7.53 5.92 -3.01
CA LEU A 11 7.40 6.15 -4.45
C LEU A 11 5.95 5.98 -4.95
N TYR A 12 5.21 5.03 -4.37
CA TYR A 12 3.79 4.85 -4.66
C TYR A 12 2.95 6.01 -4.13
N LYS A 13 3.19 6.44 -2.88
CA LYS A 13 2.49 7.54 -2.21
C LYS A 13 2.62 8.85 -2.99
N GLU A 14 3.82 9.20 -3.45
CA GLU A 14 4.08 10.36 -4.32
C GLU A 14 3.24 10.36 -5.61
N ARG A 15 2.90 9.15 -6.09
CA ARG A 15 2.19 8.94 -7.35
C ARG A 15 0.72 8.54 -7.14
N LYS A 16 0.22 8.57 -5.89
CA LYS A 16 -1.09 7.99 -5.53
C LYS A 16 -2.24 8.56 -6.36
N GLU A 17 -2.25 9.87 -6.60
CA GLU A 17 -3.30 10.53 -7.39
C GLU A 17 -3.26 10.10 -8.86
N LYS A 18 -2.06 9.88 -9.41
CA LYS A 18 -1.92 9.36 -10.78
C LYS A 18 -2.38 7.91 -10.89
N PHE A 19 -2.27 7.12 -9.82
CA PHE A 19 -2.82 5.75 -9.78
C PHE A 19 -4.35 5.73 -9.68
N ARG A 20 -4.97 6.82 -9.19
CA ARG A 20 -6.43 7.01 -9.15
C ARG A 20 -6.99 7.50 -10.49
N ASP A 21 -6.19 8.19 -11.30
CA ASP A 21 -6.59 8.67 -12.62
C ASP A 21 -6.75 7.51 -13.62
N SER A 22 -7.97 7.32 -14.13
CA SER A 22 -8.31 6.28 -15.11
C SER A 22 -7.71 6.54 -16.50
N LYS A 23 -7.32 7.78 -16.81
CA LYS A 23 -6.68 8.16 -18.09
C LYS A 23 -5.22 7.74 -18.14
N ILE A 24 -4.60 7.49 -16.99
CA ILE A 24 -3.19 7.12 -16.90
C ILE A 24 -3.05 5.59 -16.89
N LYS A 25 -2.21 5.07 -17.79
CA LYS A 25 -1.86 3.65 -17.79
C LYS A 25 -1.03 3.32 -16.55
N LYS A 26 -1.60 2.55 -15.62
CA LYS A 26 -0.93 2.10 -14.38
C LYS A 26 0.42 1.43 -14.62
N ARG A 27 0.56 0.68 -15.74
CA ARG A 27 1.83 0.07 -16.15
C ARG A 27 2.96 1.10 -16.24
N ASN A 28 2.70 2.28 -16.82
CA ASN A 28 3.71 3.33 -16.96
C ASN A 28 4.18 3.86 -15.60
N LEU A 29 3.26 3.97 -14.63
CA LEU A 29 3.60 4.38 -13.27
C LEU A 29 4.48 3.33 -12.58
N TRP A 30 4.14 2.04 -12.75
CA TRP A 30 4.97 0.95 -12.26
C TRP A 30 6.35 0.93 -12.90
N THR A 31 6.47 1.15 -14.22
CA THR A 31 7.75 1.25 -14.91
C THR A 31 8.61 2.38 -14.33
N GLN A 32 8.02 3.54 -14.00
CA GLN A 32 8.73 4.64 -13.35
C GLN A 32 9.24 4.24 -11.96
N ILE A 33 8.41 3.58 -11.16
CA ILE A 33 8.82 3.11 -9.82
C ILE A 33 9.95 2.07 -9.94
N VAL A 34 9.88 1.13 -10.89
CA VAL A 34 10.98 0.16 -11.14
C VAL A 34 12.29 0.89 -11.43
N LYS A 35 12.27 1.91 -12.29
CA LYS A 35 13.47 2.70 -12.61
C LYS A 35 14.03 3.43 -11.38
N GLU A 36 13.18 4.01 -10.54
CA GLU A 36 13.64 4.68 -9.31
C GLU A 36 14.20 3.69 -8.27
N MET A 37 13.55 2.54 -8.13
CA MET A 37 14.07 1.45 -7.30
C MET A 37 15.45 0.97 -7.79
N ASP A 38 15.62 0.83 -9.11
CA ASP A 38 16.88 0.41 -9.73
C ASP A 38 18.01 1.42 -9.48
N LYS A 39 17.72 2.72 -9.60
CA LYS A 39 18.67 3.81 -9.26
C LYS A 39 19.12 3.76 -7.80
N ASN A 40 18.24 3.31 -6.90
CA ASN A 40 18.54 3.13 -5.48
C ASN A 40 19.22 1.79 -5.14
N GLY A 41 19.69 1.06 -6.16
CA GLY A 41 20.43 -0.19 -5.99
C GLY A 41 19.56 -1.45 -5.89
N TYR A 42 18.23 -1.33 -5.98
CA TYR A 42 17.33 -2.49 -5.99
C TYR A 42 17.15 -2.99 -7.43
N LYS A 43 18.02 -3.91 -7.84
CA LYS A 43 18.06 -4.47 -9.20
C LYS A 43 17.04 -5.59 -9.42
N SER A 44 16.83 -5.94 -10.69
CA SER A 44 16.03 -7.10 -11.12
C SER A 44 14.56 -7.06 -10.69
N LEU A 45 13.97 -5.87 -10.63
CA LEU A 45 12.56 -5.66 -10.33
C LEU A 45 11.77 -5.49 -11.62
N THR A 46 10.53 -5.98 -11.64
CA THR A 46 9.57 -5.76 -12.72
C THR A 46 8.32 -5.08 -12.20
N GLU A 47 7.53 -4.50 -13.11
CA GLU A 47 6.24 -3.88 -12.78
C GLU A 47 5.34 -4.84 -12.01
N ASP A 48 5.24 -6.09 -12.49
CA ASP A 48 4.39 -7.12 -11.89
C ASP A 48 4.85 -7.54 -10.48
N ILE A 49 6.17 -7.57 -10.24
CA ILE A 49 6.73 -7.86 -8.92
C ILE A 49 6.31 -6.78 -7.91
N LEU A 50 6.46 -5.50 -8.30
CA LEU A 50 6.14 -4.37 -7.41
C LEU A 50 4.63 -4.25 -7.17
N ASP A 51 3.83 -4.42 -8.22
CA ASP A 51 2.37 -4.41 -8.13
C ASP A 51 1.85 -5.56 -7.25
N ARG A 52 2.31 -6.80 -7.50
CA ARG A 52 1.96 -7.95 -6.66
C ARG A 52 2.35 -7.73 -5.20
N LYS A 53 3.54 -7.15 -4.97
CA LYS A 53 4.00 -6.84 -3.61
C LYS A 53 3.10 -5.82 -2.93
N LEU A 54 2.74 -4.72 -3.60
CA LEU A 54 1.83 -3.72 -3.04
C LEU A 54 0.45 -4.32 -2.74
N ARG A 55 -0.11 -5.13 -3.65
CA ARG A 55 -1.39 -5.81 -3.42
C ARG A 55 -1.37 -6.70 -2.19
N ASN A 56 -0.29 -7.45 -1.99
CA ASN A 56 -0.13 -8.31 -0.81
C ASN A 56 -0.05 -7.48 0.48
N LEU A 57 0.73 -6.38 0.47
CA LEU A 57 0.81 -5.46 1.60
C LEU A 57 -0.55 -4.81 1.91
N LYS A 58 -1.32 -4.42 0.87
CA LYS A 58 -2.68 -3.89 1.03
C LYS A 58 -3.63 -4.91 1.66
N LYS A 59 -3.50 -6.20 1.34
CA LYS A 59 -4.27 -7.27 2.01
C LYS A 59 -3.92 -7.36 3.49
N THR A 60 -2.62 -7.40 3.83
CA THR A 60 -2.16 -7.41 5.23
C THR A 60 -2.70 -6.20 5.99
N PHE A 61 -2.62 -5.00 5.41
CA PHE A 61 -3.18 -3.79 6.01
C PHE A 61 -4.68 -3.91 6.31
N ARG A 62 -5.48 -4.40 5.35
CA ARG A 62 -6.92 -4.63 5.55
C ARG A 62 -7.20 -5.57 6.72
N THR A 63 -6.48 -6.70 6.79
CA THR A 63 -6.64 -7.67 7.89
C THR A 63 -6.31 -7.04 9.24
N ILE A 64 -5.20 -6.29 9.32
CA ILE A 64 -4.78 -5.64 10.56
C ILE A 64 -5.79 -4.56 10.97
N LYS A 65 -6.23 -3.72 10.04
CA LYS A 65 -7.23 -2.68 10.30
C LYS A 65 -8.57 -3.25 10.78
N ASP A 66 -9.05 -4.33 10.17
CA ASP A 66 -10.28 -5.00 10.59
C ASP A 66 -10.14 -5.67 11.97
N ASN A 67 -9.01 -6.34 12.23
CA ASN A 67 -8.74 -6.93 13.54
C ASN A 67 -8.67 -5.85 14.64
N ASN A 68 -7.98 -4.75 14.39
CA ASN A 68 -7.85 -3.66 15.35
C ASN A 68 -9.20 -2.96 15.60
N ARG A 69 -10.08 -2.87 14.61
CA ARG A 69 -11.47 -2.42 14.79
C ARG A 69 -12.29 -3.39 15.66
N LYS A 70 -12.19 -4.69 15.43
CA LYS A 70 -12.95 -5.74 16.14
C LYS A 70 -12.47 -5.96 17.58
N ASN A 71 -11.19 -5.71 17.85
CA ASN A 71 -10.56 -5.94 19.15
C ASN A 71 -10.76 -4.79 20.16
N SER A 72 -11.79 -3.94 19.99
CA SER A 72 -12.19 -2.93 20.98
C SER A 72 -12.57 -3.53 22.35
N THR A 73 -12.70 -4.86 22.44
CA THR A 73 -13.07 -5.63 23.64
C THR A 73 -11.90 -6.25 24.42
N GLY A 74 -10.65 -5.82 24.18
CA GLY A 74 -9.52 -6.08 25.10
C GLY A 74 -8.40 -7.00 24.60
N ARG A 75 -8.37 -7.39 23.32
CA ARG A 75 -7.16 -7.95 22.70
C ARG A 75 -6.28 -6.79 22.19
N GLY A 76 -4.99 -6.82 22.50
CA GLY A 76 -4.05 -5.74 22.15
C GLY A 76 -4.04 -5.40 20.66
N HIS A 77 -3.78 -4.13 20.34
CA HIS A 77 -3.69 -3.61 18.98
C HIS A 77 -2.53 -4.28 18.22
N ILE A 78 -2.81 -4.81 17.02
CA ILE A 78 -1.77 -5.37 16.15
C ILE A 78 -0.96 -4.22 15.55
N THR A 79 0.32 -4.17 15.86
CA THR A 79 1.27 -3.19 15.30
C THR A 79 1.90 -3.72 14.01
N TRP A 80 2.06 -2.84 13.00
CA TRP A 80 2.75 -3.19 11.77
C TRP A 80 3.60 -2.01 11.28
N GLU A 81 4.84 -2.30 10.90
CA GLU A 81 5.84 -1.26 10.57
C GLU A 81 5.47 -0.39 9.35
N TYR A 82 4.50 -0.83 8.54
CA TYR A 82 3.99 -0.07 7.39
C TYR A 82 2.55 0.42 7.63
N TYR A 83 2.02 0.34 8.85
CA TYR A 83 0.63 0.70 9.13
C TYR A 83 0.36 2.17 8.83
N ASP A 84 1.15 3.08 9.41
CA ASP A 84 0.92 4.53 9.32
C ASP A 84 0.99 5.03 7.87
N ILE A 85 1.99 4.57 7.11
CA ILE A 85 2.11 4.92 5.68
C ILE A 85 0.95 4.36 4.84
N PHE A 86 0.44 3.17 5.16
CA PHE A 86 -0.74 2.63 4.49
C PHE A 86 -2.02 3.39 4.89
N GLU A 87 -2.15 3.79 6.15
CA GLU A 87 -3.25 4.61 6.61
C GLU A 87 -3.29 5.94 5.85
N GLU A 88 -2.14 6.60 5.66
CA GLU A 88 -2.05 7.83 4.88
C GLU A 88 -2.34 7.64 3.39
N ILE A 89 -1.83 6.57 2.76
CA ILE A 89 -2.06 6.28 1.34
C ILE A 89 -3.55 6.00 1.08
N PHE A 90 -4.22 5.29 2.00
CA PHE A 90 -5.58 4.79 1.84
C PHE A 90 -6.61 5.51 2.71
N LEU A 91 -6.28 6.69 3.26
CA LEU A 91 -7.18 7.47 4.11
C LEU A 91 -8.49 7.82 3.41
N ASP A 92 -8.43 8.16 2.13
CA ASP A 92 -9.61 8.51 1.32
C ASP A 92 -10.16 7.32 0.50
N ASP A 93 -9.58 6.13 0.64
CA ASP A 93 -10.00 4.95 -0.11
C ASP A 93 -11.26 4.34 0.54
N GLN A 94 -12.44 4.67 -0.01
CA GLN A 94 -13.72 4.14 0.46
C GLN A 94 -13.80 2.60 0.40
N THR A 95 -12.98 1.94 -0.42
CA THR A 95 -12.91 0.46 -0.47
C THR A 95 -12.11 -0.14 0.68
N ILE A 96 -11.51 0.70 1.51
CA ILE A 96 -10.76 0.35 2.72
C ILE A 96 -11.51 0.85 3.94
N ASN A 97 -12.05 2.05 3.88
CA ASN A 97 -12.78 2.71 4.96
C ASN A 97 -14.28 2.53 4.79
N PHE A 98 -14.72 1.28 4.61
CA PHE A 98 -16.15 0.98 4.70
C PHE A 98 -16.62 1.38 6.10
N GLY A 99 -17.45 2.42 6.16
CA GLY A 99 -18.27 2.74 7.33
C GLY A 99 -19.11 1.53 7.75
N PRO A 100 -19.79 1.58 8.91
CA PRO A 100 -20.55 0.44 9.40
C PRO A 100 -21.53 0.00 8.32
N THR A 101 -21.33 -1.21 7.80
CA THR A 101 -22.31 -1.87 6.95
C THR A 101 -23.53 -2.09 7.83
N ILE A 102 -24.55 -1.26 7.66
CA ILE A 102 -25.88 -1.55 8.18
C ILE A 102 -26.36 -2.75 7.34
N SER A 103 -26.36 -3.93 7.95
CA SER A 103 -27.09 -5.11 7.50
C SER A 103 -27.78 -5.71 8.70
#